data_AF-A0A009RJQ7-F1
#
_entry.id   AF-A0A009RJQ7-F1
#
_cell.length_a   1.000
_cell.length_b   1.000
_cell.length_c   1.000
_cell.angle_alpha   90.00
_cell.angle_beta   90.00
_cell.angle_gamma   90.00
#
_symmetry.space_group_name_H-M   'P 1'
#
loop_
_entity.id
_entity.type
_entity.pdbx_description
1 polymer ?
#
loop_
_entity_poly.entity_id
_entity_poly.type
_entity_poly.pdbx_seq_one_letter_code
_entity_poly.pdbx_strand_id
1 'polypeptide(L)'
;MIRGGCKIDDTTVPDISVGQIWSRYWTQNKLDESFGERCKFPHVYPDTFRQSSGGEYEAWIYPADALGVFRKWLYEVYLMEKFPKYLNTKVTSGAIVAPDASKLLDVLQKPVLNSQTNPDL
;
A
#
# COMPACT_ATOMS: atom_id res chain seq x y z
N MET A 1 12.32 -2.50 -2.32
CA MET A 1 11.46 -2.69 -3.50
C MET A 1 11.56 -1.42 -4.33
N ILE A 2 12.41 -1.41 -5.35
CA ILE A 2 12.48 -0.32 -6.34
C ILE A 2 12.15 -0.98 -7.66
N ARG A 3 10.97 -0.68 -8.21
CA ARG A 3 10.60 -1.13 -9.54
C ARG A 3 10.48 0.12 -10.43
N GLY A 4 11.44 0.31 -11.34
CA GLY A 4 11.29 1.22 -12.47
C GLY A 4 11.79 2.67 -12.33
N GLY A 5 12.58 3.02 -11.31
CA GLY A 5 13.21 4.36 -11.26
C GLY A 5 12.24 5.53 -11.02
N CYS A 6 11.02 5.26 -10.55
CA CYS A 6 10.12 6.31 -10.07
C CYS A 6 10.69 6.91 -8.77
N LYS A 7 10.76 8.25 -8.68
CA LYS A 7 11.13 8.93 -7.44
C LYS A 7 10.11 8.56 -6.37
N ILE A 8 10.53 7.77 -5.38
CA ILE A 8 9.74 7.51 -4.17
C ILE A 8 9.93 8.74 -3.28
N ASP A 9 8.91 9.59 -3.23
CA ASP A 9 8.81 10.75 -2.35
C ASP A 9 7.41 10.80 -1.72
N ASP A 10 7.16 11.79 -0.88
CA ASP A 10 5.90 11.96 -0.13
C ASP A 10 4.66 12.12 -1.02
N THR A 11 4.83 12.22 -2.35
CA THR A 11 3.73 12.29 -3.33
C THR A 11 3.40 10.93 -3.97
N THR A 12 4.34 10.00 -3.97
CA THR A 12 4.20 8.67 -4.60
C THR A 12 3.97 7.54 -3.59
N VAL A 13 4.36 7.73 -2.33
CA VAL A 13 3.98 6.82 -1.23
C VAL A 13 2.54 7.14 -0.82
N PRO A 14 1.61 6.17 -0.83
CA PRO A 14 0.24 6.44 -0.42
C PRO A 14 0.19 6.91 1.04
N ASP A 15 -0.21 8.17 1.24
CA ASP A 15 -0.34 8.78 2.54
C ASP A 15 -1.46 8.11 3.35
N ILE A 16 -1.10 7.42 4.45
CA ILE A 16 -1.98 6.86 5.51
C ILE A 16 -3.01 5.80 5.04
N SER A 17 -3.37 5.80 3.76
CA SER A 17 -4.48 5.06 3.17
C SER A 17 -4.26 3.56 3.20
N VAL A 18 -3.02 3.08 3.03
CA VAL A 18 -2.67 1.66 3.18
C VAL A 18 -3.04 1.19 4.58
N GLY A 19 -2.57 1.90 5.61
CA GLY A 19 -2.81 1.55 7.01
C GLY A 19 -4.30 1.58 7.38
N GLN A 20 -5.03 2.59 6.91
CA GLN A 20 -6.47 2.68 7.16
C GLN A 20 -7.27 1.57 6.46
N ILE A 21 -6.95 1.25 5.20
CA ILE A 21 -7.65 0.18 4.46
C ILE A 21 -7.28 -1.18 5.05
N TRP A 22 -6.01 -1.38 5.42
CA TRP A 22 -5.57 -2.60 6.12
C TRP A 22 -6.30 -2.77 7.46
N SER A 23 -6.44 -1.70 8.23
CA SER A 23 -7.17 -1.73 9.50
C SER A 23 -8.63 -2.17 9.32
N ARG A 24 -9.29 -1.72 8.25
CA ARG A 24 -10.65 -2.18 7.91
C ARG A 24 -10.67 -3.65 7.48
N TYR A 25 -9.75 -4.06 6.61
CA TYR A 25 -9.64 -5.46 6.16
C TYR A 25 -9.41 -6.40 7.35
N TRP A 26 -8.54 -6.01 8.27
CA TRP A 26 -8.25 -6.75 9.50
C TRP A 26 -9.51 -7.05 10.32
N THR A 27 -10.32 -6.03 10.60
CA THR A 27 -11.56 -6.19 11.37
C THR A 27 -12.62 -6.99 10.60
N GLN A 28 -12.76 -6.74 9.29
CA GLN A 28 -13.73 -7.46 8.45
C GLN A 28 -13.44 -8.97 8.36
N ASN A 29 -12.17 -9.36 8.41
CA ASN A 29 -11.73 -10.75 8.33
C ASN A 29 -11.43 -11.34 9.72
N LYS A 30 -11.74 -10.63 10.81
CA LYS A 30 -11.55 -11.08 12.20
C LYS A 30 -10.14 -11.59 12.49
N LEU A 31 -9.13 -10.91 11.94
CA LEU A 31 -7.74 -11.37 12.02
C LEU A 31 -7.19 -11.39 13.46
N ASP A 32 -7.83 -10.64 14.39
CA ASP A 32 -7.53 -10.73 15.82
C ASP A 32 -7.69 -12.17 16.35
N GLU A 33 -8.66 -12.93 15.85
CA GLU A 33 -8.91 -14.32 16.28
C GLU A 33 -7.79 -15.28 15.83
N SER A 34 -7.03 -14.93 14.79
CA SER A 34 -5.99 -15.78 14.19
C SER A 34 -4.57 -15.37 14.57
N PHE A 35 -4.32 -14.07 14.73
CA PHE A 35 -2.98 -13.51 14.94
C PHE A 35 -2.82 -12.83 16.30
N GLY A 36 -3.91 -12.65 17.06
CA GLY A 36 -3.95 -11.86 18.28
C GLY A 36 -4.34 -10.41 18.04
N GLU A 37 -4.69 -9.71 19.12
CA GLU A 37 -5.20 -8.34 19.03
C GLU A 37 -4.13 -7.34 18.57
N ARG A 38 -4.54 -6.42 17.70
CA ARG A 38 -3.74 -5.22 17.39
C ARG A 38 -3.87 -4.17 18.49
N CYS A 39 -2.82 -3.38 18.71
CA CYS A 39 -2.83 -2.27 19.68
C CYS A 39 -2.55 -0.93 18.99
N LYS A 40 -2.92 0.16 19.65
CA LYS A 40 -2.52 1.49 19.20
C LYS A 40 -1.21 1.90 19.88
N PHE A 41 -0.39 2.63 19.13
CA PHE A 41 0.84 3.21 19.62
C PHE A 41 0.95 4.66 19.14
N PRO A 42 1.31 5.59 20.04
CA PRO A 42 1.50 6.98 19.68
C PRO A 42 2.75 7.13 18.82
N HIS A 43 2.64 7.89 17.73
CA HIS A 43 3.78 8.22 16.87
C HIS A 43 3.77 9.70 16.49
N VAL A 44 4.95 10.28 16.41
CA VAL A 44 5.17 11.67 15.98
C VAL A 44 5.91 11.63 14.65
N TYR A 45 5.45 12.41 13.68
CA TYR A 45 6.15 12.56 12.41
C TYR A 45 7.33 13.51 12.57
N PRO A 46 8.49 13.24 11.91
CA PRO A 46 9.58 14.21 11.86
C PRO A 46 9.13 15.54 11.24
N ASP A 47 9.75 16.65 11.65
CA ASP A 47 9.38 18.01 11.21
C ASP A 47 9.39 18.21 9.69
N THR A 48 10.16 17.39 8.97
CA THR A 48 10.26 17.42 7.51
C THR A 48 8.99 16.94 6.80
N PHE A 49 8.08 16.26 7.49
CA PHE A 49 6.83 15.75 6.93
C PHE A 49 5.69 16.73 7.18
N ARG A 50 4.76 16.85 6.22
CA ARG A 50 3.57 17.71 6.36
C ARG A 50 2.74 17.37 7.62
N GLN A 51 2.76 16.12 8.02
CA GLN A 51 2.01 15.59 9.15
C GLN A 51 2.60 16.02 10.51
N SER A 52 3.81 16.60 10.56
CA SER A 52 4.40 17.06 11.83
C SER A 52 3.54 18.10 12.56
N SER A 53 2.74 18.89 11.82
CA SER A 53 1.90 19.95 12.38
C SER A 53 0.79 19.45 13.31
N GLY A 54 0.41 18.16 13.28
CA GLY A 54 -0.63 17.62 14.14
C GLY A 54 -0.14 16.95 15.43
N GLY A 55 1.17 16.95 15.69
CA GLY A 55 1.73 16.40 16.93
C GLY A 55 1.73 14.87 16.96
N GLU A 56 1.03 14.30 17.95
CA GLU A 56 0.95 12.86 18.17
C GLU A 56 -0.23 12.24 17.43
N TYR A 57 0.04 11.14 16.72
CA TYR A 57 -0.95 10.36 15.99
C TYR A 57 -0.99 8.93 16.51
N GLU A 58 -2.17 8.33 16.53
CA GLU A 58 -2.34 6.94 16.93
C GLU A 58 -2.19 6.01 15.71
N ALA A 59 -1.15 5.16 15.70
CA ALA A 59 -0.98 4.11 14.71
C ALA A 59 -1.37 2.74 15.24
N TRP A 60 -1.97 1.90 14.38
CA TRP A 60 -2.16 0.49 14.68
C TRP A 60 -0.85 -0.28 14.52
N ILE A 61 -0.47 -1.02 15.56
CA ILE A 61 0.60 -2.01 15.56
C ILE A 61 -0.02 -3.40 15.50
N TYR A 62 0.50 -4.23 14.62
CA TYR A 62 -0.03 -5.56 14.32
C TYR A 62 0.96 -6.65 14.74
N PRO A 63 0.46 -7.84 15.14
CA PRO A 63 1.30 -9.01 15.38
C PRO A 63 2.20 -9.34 14.19
N ALA A 64 3.47 -9.68 14.46
CA ALA A 64 4.47 -9.95 13.43
C ALA A 64 4.08 -11.12 12.51
N ASP A 65 3.37 -12.11 13.06
CA ASP A 65 2.92 -13.31 12.34
C ASP A 65 1.94 -12.98 11.20
N ALA A 66 1.25 -11.84 11.27
CA ALA A 66 0.34 -11.39 10.21
C ALA A 66 1.07 -10.79 8.99
N LEU A 67 2.39 -10.64 9.01
CA LEU A 67 3.16 -9.99 7.94
C LEU A 67 2.97 -10.68 6.58
N GLY A 68 2.87 -12.01 6.56
CA GLY A 68 2.60 -12.77 5.34
C GLY A 68 1.25 -12.42 4.72
N VAL A 69 0.20 -12.36 5.56
CA VAL A 69 -1.16 -12.00 5.13
C VAL A 69 -1.21 -10.56 4.64
N PHE A 70 -0.58 -9.63 5.37
CA PHE A 70 -0.47 -8.24 4.97
C PHE A 70 0.17 -8.10 3.59
N ARG A 71 1.31 -8.77 3.34
CA ARG A 71 1.98 -8.73 2.04
C ARG A 71 1.08 -9.25 0.92
N LYS A 72 0.45 -10.40 1.12
CA LYS A 72 -0.47 -10.98 0.14
C LYS A 72 -1.63 -10.01 -0.16
N TRP A 73 -2.30 -9.50 0.87
CA TRP A 73 -3.37 -8.52 0.75
C TRP A 73 -2.91 -7.24 0.04
N LEU A 74 -1.72 -6.73 0.35
CA LEU A 74 -1.16 -5.53 -0.26
C LEU A 74 -1.06 -5.71 -1.78
N TYR A 75 -0.55 -6.86 -2.23
CA TYR A 75 -0.41 -7.16 -3.66
C TYR A 75 -1.73 -7.47 -4.35
N GLU A 76 -2.59 -8.28 -3.73
CA GLU A 76 -3.79 -8.80 -4.40
C GLU A 76 -4.95 -7.81 -4.37
N VAL A 77 -5.04 -7.00 -3.31
CA VAL A 77 -6.19 -6.12 -3.07
C VAL A 77 -5.79 -4.67 -3.18
N TYR A 78 -4.83 -4.21 -2.37
CA TYR A 78 -4.54 -2.78 -2.29
C TYR A 78 -3.95 -2.25 -3.61
N LEU A 79 -2.88 -2.88 -4.11
CA LEU A 79 -2.20 -2.45 -5.33
C LEU A 79 -3.07 -2.61 -6.58
N MET A 80 -3.96 -3.60 -6.63
CA MET A 80 -4.81 -3.85 -7.78
C MET A 80 -6.07 -2.99 -7.80
N GLU A 81 -6.71 -2.77 -6.64
CA GLU A 81 -8.02 -2.11 -6.60
C GLU A 81 -7.97 -0.66 -6.11
N LYS A 82 -7.09 -0.37 -5.15
CA LYS A 82 -7.11 0.90 -4.41
C LYS A 82 -6.05 1.86 -4.92
N PHE A 83 -4.87 1.35 -5.25
CA PHE A 83 -3.76 2.16 -5.74
C PHE A 83 -4.06 2.86 -7.08
N PRO A 84 -4.74 2.26 -8.07
CA PRO A 84 -5.11 2.98 -9.29
C PRO A 84 -6.07 4.14 -9.02
N LYS A 85 -7.03 3.95 -8.11
CA LYS A 85 -7.96 5.01 -7.70
C LYS A 85 -7.21 6.14 -6.99
N TYR A 86 -6.25 5.79 -6.13
CA TYR A 86 -5.40 6.77 -5.45
C TYR A 86 -4.60 7.62 -6.44
N LEU A 87 -3.92 6.98 -7.40
CA LEU A 87 -3.14 7.67 -8.43
C LEU A 87 -4.03 8.60 -9.27
N ASN A 88 -5.21 8.14 -9.69
CA ASN A 88 -6.15 8.98 -10.44
C ASN A 88 -6.55 10.24 -9.66
N THR A 89 -6.83 10.13 -8.35
CA THR A 89 -7.12 11.30 -7.51
C THR A 89 -5.94 12.27 -7.46
N LYS A 90 -4.70 11.75 -7.36
CA LYS A 90 -3.50 12.61 -7.35
C LYS A 90 -3.27 13.28 -8.71
N VAL A 91 -3.52 12.60 -9.82
CA VAL A 91 -3.48 13.18 -11.16
C VAL A 91 -4.51 14.30 -11.31
N THR A 92 -5.76 14.07 -10.92
CA THR A 92 -6.82 15.09 -10.97
C THR A 92 -6.52 16.29 -10.09
N SER A 93 -5.84 16.09 -8.94
CA SER A 93 -5.41 17.20 -8.07
C SER A 93 -4.19 17.97 -8.58
N GLY A 94 -3.57 17.52 -9.68
CA GLY A 94 -2.33 18.10 -10.22
C GLY A 94 -1.07 17.76 -9.41
N ALA A 95 -1.16 16.89 -8.41
CA ALA A 95 -0.03 16.49 -7.57
C ALA A 95 0.93 15.52 -8.31
N ILE A 96 0.42 14.78 -9.30
CA ILE A 96 1.19 13.86 -10.15
C ILE A 96 0.79 14.10 -11.61
N VAL A 97 1.74 14.05 -12.54
CA VAL A 97 1.42 14.12 -13.98
C VAL A 97 0.96 12.76 -14.51
N ALA A 98 -0.04 12.76 -15.39
CA ALA A 98 -0.65 11.53 -15.90
C ALA A 98 0.36 10.49 -16.47
N PRO A 99 1.41 10.88 -17.22
CA PRO A 99 2.39 9.91 -17.74
C PRO A 99 3.14 9.14 -16.66
N ASP A 100 3.39 9.75 -15.51
CA ASP A 100 4.11 9.08 -14.41
C ASP A 100 3.19 8.14 -13.62
N ALA A 101 1.91 8.49 -13.49
CA ALA A 101 0.90 7.57 -12.97
C ALA A 101 0.74 6.32 -13.84
N SER A 102 0.74 6.46 -15.18
CA SER A 102 0.69 5.33 -16.10
C SER A 102 1.90 4.39 -15.95
N LYS A 103 3.12 4.93 -15.88
CA LYS A 103 4.34 4.12 -15.65
C LYS A 103 4.26 3.33 -14.34
N LEU A 104 3.75 3.95 -13.27
CA LEU A 104 3.57 3.29 -11.98
C LEU A 104 2.56 2.14 -12.06
N LEU A 105 1.47 2.32 -12.80
CA LEU A 105 0.47 1.27 -13.03
C LEU A 105 1.02 0.13 -13.87
N ASP A 106 1.79 0.42 -14.92
CA ASP A 106 2.40 -0.60 -15.78
C ASP A 106 3.38 -1.48 -15.01
N VAL A 107 4.17 -0.90 -14.11
CA VAL A 107 5.09 -1.63 -13.22
C VAL A 107 4.36 -2.54 -12.22
N LEU A 108 3.12 -2.19 -11.88
CA LEU A 108 2.28 -2.93 -10.93
C LEU A 108 1.39 -3.97 -11.59
N GLN A 109 1.37 -4.06 -12.92
CA GLN A 109 0.69 -5.17 -13.59
C GLN A 109 1.21 -6.49 -13.03
N LYS A 110 0.26 -7.37 -12.65
CA LYS A 110 0.56 -8.71 -12.15
C LYS A 110 1.53 -9.35 -13.15
N PRO A 111 2.73 -9.80 -12.74
CA PRO A 111 3.58 -10.53 -13.65
C PRO A 111 2.75 -11.72 -14.13
N VAL A 112 2.41 -11.71 -15.42
CA VAL A 112 1.81 -12.85 -16.05
C VAL A 112 2.88 -13.92 -15.93
N LEU A 113 2.64 -14.92 -15.09
CA LEU A 113 3.41 -16.15 -15.17
C LEU A 113 3.10 -16.66 -16.56
N ASN A 114 4.02 -16.43 -17.51
CA ASN A 114 3.95 -17.07 -18.80
C ASN A 114 4.00 -18.56 -18.50
N SER A 115 2.84 -19.21 -18.50
CA SER A 115 2.74 -20.65 -18.58
C SER A 115 3.44 -20.99 -19.89
N GLN A 116 4.73 -21.32 -19.82
CA GLN A 116 5.39 -22.00 -20.92
C GLN A 116 4.63 -23.31 -21.06
N THR A 117 3.69 -23.35 -22.00
CA THR A 117 3.21 -24.58 -22.60
C THR A 117 4.45 -25.23 -23.18
N ASN A 118 5.03 -26.15 -22.42
CA ASN A 118 5.98 -27.11 -22.94
C ASN A 118 5.20 -27.92 -23.98
N PRO A 119 5.50 -27.85 -25.28
CA PRO A 119 4.92 -28.82 -26.20
C PRO A 119 5.57 -30.17 -25.87
N ASP A 120 4.75 -31.09 -25.36
CA ASP A 120 5.11 -32.51 -25.31
C ASP A 120 5.34 -33.05 -26.74
N LEU A 121 6.30 -33.97 -26.83
CA LEU A 121 6.76 -34.81 -27.96
C LEU A 121 7.98 -34.32 -28.75
#